data_AF-A0A7J4SFX4-F1
#
_entry.id   AF-A0A7J4SFX4-F1
#
_cell.length_a   1.000
_cell.length_b   1.000
_cell.length_c   1.000
_cell.angle_alpha   90.00
_cell.angle_beta   90.00
_cell.angle_gamma   90.00
#
_symmetry.space_group_name_H-M   'P 1'
#
loop_
_entity.id
_entity.type
_entity.pdbx_description
1 polymer ?
#
loop_
_entity_poly.entity_id
_entity_poly.type
_entity_poly.pdbx_seq_one_letter_code
_entity_poly.pdbx_strand_id
1 'polypeptide(L)'
;RIQEEGCGAIMYLRQEGRGIGLHEKIKAYALQDQGFDTLDANLMLNHPPDARDYSFCAEMLKSIGVTKIRLMTNNPLKIKGMVENGISIENRIEHIEGIGSHNEGYLYTKAKRMGHILPFVLNE
;
A
#
# COMPACT_ATOMS: atom_id res chain seq x y z
N ARG A 1 -11.28 13.00 4.77
CA ARG A 1 -11.20 12.94 3.29
C ARG A 1 -12.49 12.43 2.63
N ILE A 2 -12.82 11.14 2.62
CA ILE A 2 -14.01 10.63 1.88
C ILE A 2 -15.32 11.32 2.29
N GLN A 3 -15.56 11.46 3.60
CA GLN A 3 -16.74 12.17 4.11
C GLN A 3 -16.75 13.66 3.74
N GLU A 4 -15.59 14.34 3.82
CA GLU A 4 -15.44 15.76 3.48
C GLU A 4 -15.73 16.02 1.99
N GLU A 5 -15.35 15.10 1.11
CA GLU A 5 -15.61 15.16 -0.35
C GLU A 5 -17.09 14.88 -0.70
N GLY A 6 -17.90 14.39 0.24
CA GLY A 6 -19.31 14.06 0.05
C GLY A 6 -19.58 12.84 -0.84
N CYS A 7 -18.58 12.32 -1.55
CA CYS A 7 -18.67 11.14 -2.40
C CYS A 7 -17.33 10.37 -2.41
N GLY A 8 -17.39 9.07 -2.13
CA GLY A 8 -16.26 8.17 -2.21
C GLY A 8 -16.57 6.82 -1.54
N ALA A 9 -15.62 5.90 -1.64
CA ALA A 9 -15.76 4.56 -1.08
C ALA A 9 -14.44 4.08 -0.47
N ILE A 10 -14.55 3.18 0.51
CA ILE A 10 -13.42 2.42 1.05
C ILE A 10 -13.55 0.99 0.57
N MET A 11 -12.57 0.53 -0.21
CA MET A 11 -12.45 -0.85 -0.64
C MET A 11 -11.67 -1.64 0.41
N TYR A 12 -12.36 -2.46 1.20
CA TYR A 12 -11.72 -3.26 2.25
C TYR A 12 -11.34 -4.66 1.74
N LEU A 13 -10.09 -4.81 1.31
CA LEU A 13 -9.54 -6.08 0.82
C LEU A 13 -8.99 -6.91 1.97
N ARG A 14 -9.40 -8.18 2.05
CA ARG A 14 -8.94 -9.14 3.07
C ARG A 14 -7.57 -9.75 2.73
N GLN A 15 -6.57 -8.91 2.49
CA GLN A 15 -5.20 -9.31 2.11
C GLN A 15 -4.19 -8.82 3.16
N GLU A 16 -4.31 -9.35 4.37
CA GLU A 16 -3.45 -8.98 5.50
C GLU A 16 -1.96 -9.24 5.20
N GLY A 17 -1.07 -8.41 5.79
CA GLY A 17 0.38 -8.59 5.66
C GLY A 17 0.95 -8.31 4.27
N ARG A 18 0.23 -7.64 3.36
CA ARG A 18 0.54 -7.60 1.91
C ARG A 18 0.33 -8.95 1.22
N GLY A 19 -0.68 -9.71 1.65
CA GLY A 19 -1.06 -10.98 1.03
C GLY A 19 -0.39 -12.22 1.64
N ILE A 20 0.58 -12.05 2.53
CA ILE A 20 1.25 -13.17 3.24
C ILE A 20 0.46 -13.68 4.45
N GLY A 21 -0.57 -12.94 4.88
CA GLY A 21 -1.40 -13.28 6.03
C GLY A 21 -0.85 -12.77 7.38
N LEU A 22 -1.68 -12.89 8.42
CA LEU A 22 -1.39 -12.33 9.74
C LEU A 22 -0.24 -13.05 10.45
N HIS A 23 -0.19 -14.38 10.37
CA HIS A 23 0.85 -15.19 11.01
C HIS A 23 2.25 -14.80 10.52
N GLU A 24 2.41 -14.72 9.20
CA GLU A 24 3.68 -14.34 8.58
C GLU A 24 4.05 -12.88 8.88
N LYS A 25 3.06 -11.98 8.96
CA LYS A 25 3.28 -10.60 9.40
C LYS A 25 3.84 -10.52 10.83
N ILE A 26 3.34 -11.36 11.74
CA ILE A 26 3.85 -11.41 13.13
C ILE A 26 5.32 -11.87 13.13
N LYS A 27 5.68 -12.87 12.34
CA LYS A 27 7.09 -13.29 12.19
C LYS A 27 7.97 -12.17 11.63
N ALA A 28 7.48 -11.44 10.63
CA ALA A 28 8.21 -10.30 10.06
C ALA A 28 8.40 -9.18 11.09
N TYR A 29 7.46 -8.98 12.02
CA TYR A 29 7.63 -8.06 13.15
C TYR A 29 8.67 -8.56 14.15
N ALA A 30 8.68 -9.86 14.47
CA ALA A 30 9.71 -10.42 15.35
C ALA A 30 11.14 -10.25 14.78
N LEU A 31 11.30 -10.23 13.45
CA LEU A 31 12.56 -9.88 12.79
C LEU A 31 12.84 -8.37 12.84
N GLN A 32 11.81 -7.53 12.69
CA GLN A 32 11.98 -6.08 12.82
C GLN A 32 12.41 -5.66 14.24
N ASP A 33 11.90 -6.36 15.26
CA ASP A 33 12.33 -6.16 16.66
C ASP A 33 13.81 -6.51 16.89
N GLN A 34 14.40 -7.31 16.00
CA GLN A 34 15.83 -7.64 15.99
C GLN A 34 16.67 -6.63 15.18
N GLY A 35 16.04 -5.61 14.60
CA GLY A 35 16.69 -4.53 13.85
C GLY A 35 16.68 -4.70 12.33
N PHE A 36 16.07 -5.76 11.79
CA PHE A 36 15.88 -5.90 10.35
C PHE A 36 14.83 -4.91 9.84
N ASP A 37 15.02 -4.34 8.66
CA ASP A 37 13.97 -3.48 8.11
C ASP A 37 12.82 -4.28 7.50
N THR A 38 11.75 -3.58 7.09
CA THR A 38 10.55 -4.24 6.56
C THR A 38 10.81 -5.05 5.28
N LEU A 39 11.74 -4.65 4.42
CA LEU A 39 12.04 -5.40 3.21
C LEU A 39 12.84 -6.65 3.56
N ASP A 40 13.90 -6.49 4.35
CA ASP A 40 14.78 -7.61 4.71
C ASP A 40 14.03 -8.67 5.52
N ALA A 41 13.18 -8.26 6.48
CA ALA A 41 12.35 -9.18 7.24
C ALA A 41 11.42 -10.03 6.36
N ASN A 42 10.87 -9.46 5.28
CA ASN A 42 10.04 -10.24 4.33
C ASN A 42 10.91 -11.19 3.49
N LEU A 43 12.04 -10.72 2.98
CA LEU A 43 12.94 -11.54 2.15
C LEU A 43 13.52 -12.72 2.95
N MET A 44 13.86 -12.52 4.22
CA MET A 44 14.34 -13.59 5.11
C MET A 44 13.30 -14.69 5.33
N LEU A 45 12.01 -14.36 5.23
CA LEU A 45 10.91 -15.30 5.31
C LEU A 45 10.51 -15.87 3.93
N ASN A 46 11.30 -15.60 2.88
CA ASN A 46 11.03 -15.94 1.48
C ASN A 46 9.72 -15.35 0.93
N HIS A 47 9.29 -14.21 1.48
CA HIS A 47 8.10 -13.51 1.02
C HIS A 47 8.46 -12.47 -0.04
N PRO A 48 7.59 -12.24 -1.04
CA PRO A 48 7.75 -11.12 -1.94
C PRO A 48 7.53 -9.80 -1.18
N PRO A 49 8.08 -8.67 -1.67
CA PRO A 49 7.87 -7.35 -1.05
C PRO A 49 6.40 -6.93 -0.99
N ASP A 50 5.57 -7.42 -1.92
CA ASP A 50 4.12 -7.21 -1.99
C ASP A 50 3.47 -8.36 -2.77
N ALA A 51 2.62 -9.17 -2.13
CA ALA A 51 1.90 -10.29 -2.76
C ALA A 51 0.43 -9.97 -3.06
N ARG A 52 0.03 -8.69 -2.96
CA ARG A 52 -1.38 -8.31 -3.11
C ARG A 52 -1.84 -8.39 -4.55
N ASP A 53 -3.09 -8.81 -4.71
CA ASP A 53 -3.79 -8.82 -5.99
C ASP A 53 -4.88 -7.75 -6.00
N TYR A 54 -4.80 -6.83 -6.96
CA TYR A 54 -5.74 -5.74 -7.14
C TYR A 54 -6.84 -6.02 -8.18
N SER A 55 -6.80 -7.19 -8.84
CA SER A 55 -7.82 -7.63 -9.80
C SER A 55 -9.22 -7.60 -9.19
N PHE A 56 -9.38 -8.17 -8.00
CA PHE A 56 -10.64 -8.18 -7.25
C PHE A 56 -11.19 -6.77 -6.99
N CYS A 57 -10.31 -5.80 -6.69
CA CYS A 57 -10.73 -4.43 -6.45
C CYS A 57 -11.26 -3.78 -7.73
N ALA A 58 -10.61 -4.03 -8.86
CA ALA A 58 -11.06 -3.55 -10.16
C ALA A 58 -12.38 -4.20 -10.59
N GLU A 59 -12.55 -5.50 -10.38
CA GLU A 59 -13.80 -6.22 -10.66
C GLU A 59 -14.97 -5.68 -9.83
N MET A 60 -14.76 -5.45 -8.53
CA MET A 60 -15.78 -4.85 -7.67
C MET A 60 -16.21 -3.47 -8.17
N LEU A 61 -15.28 -2.60 -8.54
CA LEU A 61 -15.60 -1.29 -9.11
C LEU A 61 -16.35 -1.40 -10.44
N LYS A 62 -15.89 -2.26 -11.35
CA LYS A 62 -16.56 -2.51 -12.63
C LYS A 62 -17.98 -3.05 -12.45
N SER A 63 -18.21 -3.91 -11.45
CA SER A 63 -19.54 -4.48 -11.18
C SER A 63 -20.59 -3.43 -10.82
N ILE A 64 -20.16 -2.27 -10.30
CA ILE A 64 -21.02 -1.13 -9.98
C ILE A 64 -20.90 0.00 -11.01
N GLY A 65 -20.31 -0.27 -12.18
CA GLY A 65 -20.17 0.69 -13.27
C GLY A 65 -19.08 1.75 -13.10
N VAL A 66 -18.17 1.58 -12.13
CA VAL A 66 -17.07 2.52 -11.88
C VAL A 66 -15.80 2.04 -12.57
N THR A 67 -15.34 2.81 -13.57
CA THR A 67 -14.11 2.52 -14.34
C THR A 67 -13.08 3.64 -14.27
N LYS A 68 -13.41 4.76 -13.63
CA LYS A 68 -12.57 5.96 -13.50
C LYS A 68 -12.63 6.46 -12.06
N ILE A 69 -11.47 6.63 -11.41
CA ILE A 69 -11.40 7.00 -9.99
C ILE A 69 -10.30 8.01 -9.70
N ARG A 70 -10.46 8.77 -8.61
CA ARG A 70 -9.37 9.43 -7.89
C ARG A 70 -8.90 8.47 -6.79
N LEU A 71 -7.65 8.01 -6.86
CA LEU A 71 -7.15 6.95 -5.98
C LEU A 71 -6.31 7.54 -4.85
N MET A 72 -6.76 7.33 -3.61
CA MET A 72 -5.99 7.68 -2.41
C MET A 72 -4.95 6.59 -2.09
N THR A 73 -3.67 6.85 -2.39
CA THR A 73 -2.56 5.88 -2.20
C THR A 73 -1.18 6.54 -2.33
N ASN A 74 -0.21 6.00 -1.59
CA ASN A 74 1.23 6.26 -1.79
C ASN A 74 1.98 5.05 -2.36
N ASN A 75 1.30 3.92 -2.54
CA ASN A 75 1.89 2.71 -3.14
C ASN A 75 1.71 2.75 -4.67
N PRO A 76 2.79 2.86 -5.48
CA PRO A 76 2.69 2.84 -6.94
C PRO A 76 2.21 1.49 -7.48
N LEU A 77 2.46 0.38 -6.79
CA LEU A 77 1.97 -0.94 -7.21
C LEU A 77 0.45 -1.01 -7.19
N LYS A 78 -0.20 -0.28 -6.27
CA LYS A 78 -1.66 -0.16 -6.25
C LYS A 78 -2.17 0.60 -7.48
N ILE A 79 -1.49 1.68 -7.87
CA ILE A 79 -1.84 2.43 -9.09
C ILE A 79 -1.71 1.52 -10.31
N LYS A 80 -0.56 0.86 -10.45
CA LYS A 80 -0.27 -0.07 -11.54
C LYS A 80 -1.31 -1.19 -11.61
N GLY A 81 -1.58 -1.86 -10.48
CA GLY A 81 -2.55 -2.95 -10.41
C GLY A 81 -3.97 -2.52 -10.80
N MET A 82 -4.41 -1.32 -10.42
CA MET A 82 -5.71 -0.80 -10.86
C MET A 82 -5.74 -0.52 -12.37
N VAL A 83 -4.69 0.09 -12.92
CA VAL A 83 -4.59 0.43 -14.35
C VAL A 83 -4.54 -0.83 -15.22
N GLU A 84 -3.70 -1.81 -14.86
CA GLU A 84 -3.57 -3.08 -15.58
C GLU A 84 -4.89 -3.87 -15.58
N ASN A 85 -5.71 -3.71 -14.53
CA ASN A 85 -7.03 -4.30 -14.44
C ASN A 85 -8.15 -3.40 -15.00
N GLY A 86 -7.81 -2.39 -15.82
CA GLY A 86 -8.77 -1.60 -16.59
C GLY A 86 -9.53 -0.52 -15.80
N ILE A 87 -8.94 -0.01 -14.73
CA ILE A 87 -9.44 1.17 -14.00
C ILE A 87 -8.57 2.38 -14.33
N SER A 88 -9.18 3.43 -14.87
CA SER A 88 -8.53 4.70 -15.14
C SER A 88 -8.34 5.50 -13.84
N ILE A 89 -7.12 5.96 -13.59
CA ILE A 89 -6.79 6.81 -12.44
C ILE A 89 -6.72 8.26 -12.91
N GLU A 90 -7.70 9.08 -12.55
CA GLU A 90 -7.71 10.52 -12.89
C GLU A 90 -6.68 11.31 -12.11
N ASN A 91 -6.60 11.02 -10.82
CA ASN A 91 -5.69 11.69 -9.92
C ASN A 91 -5.25 10.73 -8.81
N ARG A 92 -3.99 10.86 -8.41
CA ARG A 92 -3.49 10.28 -7.15
C ARG A 92 -3.77 11.29 -6.05
N ILE A 93 -4.54 10.88 -5.05
CA ILE A 93 -4.66 11.63 -3.80
C ILE A 93 -3.63 11.05 -2.83
N GLU A 94 -2.77 11.90 -2.30
CA GLU A 94 -1.80 11.51 -1.30
C GLU A 94 -2.49 11.04 -0.01
N HIS A 95 -1.94 9.99 0.60
CA HIS A 95 -2.46 9.42 1.84
C HIS A 95 -1.38 9.36 2.92
N ILE A 96 -1.19 10.47 3.63
CA ILE A 96 -0.21 10.59 4.71
C ILE A 96 -0.95 10.78 6.02
N GLU A 97 -0.71 9.88 6.98
CA GLU A 97 -1.20 10.00 8.34
C GLU A 97 -0.13 9.50 9.31
N GLY A 98 -0.05 10.13 10.48
CA GLY A 98 0.69 9.62 11.64
C GLY A 98 2.21 9.49 11.48
N ILE A 99 2.91 10.53 10.99
CA ILE A 99 4.38 10.56 11.00
C ILE A 99 4.89 10.82 12.43
N GLY A 100 5.85 10.03 12.89
CA GLY A 100 6.52 10.25 14.17
C GLY A 100 7.86 9.52 14.25
N SER A 101 8.63 9.78 15.30
CA SER A 101 9.97 9.18 15.51
C SER A 101 9.96 7.64 15.47
N HIS A 102 8.87 7.01 15.90
CA HIS A 102 8.74 5.55 15.93
C HIS A 102 8.56 4.89 14.55
N ASN A 103 8.18 5.64 13.51
CA ASN A 103 7.92 5.06 12.18
C ASN A 103 8.76 5.69 11.06
N GLU A 104 9.71 6.55 11.39
CA GLU A 104 10.61 7.18 10.43
C GLU A 104 11.40 6.15 9.61
N GLY A 105 12.10 5.22 10.27
CA GLY A 105 12.85 4.16 9.57
C GLY A 105 11.97 3.29 8.68
N TYR A 106 10.75 2.97 9.13
CA TYR A 106 9.77 2.23 8.34
C TYR A 106 9.33 2.99 7.08
N LEU A 107 9.05 4.29 7.20
CA LEU A 107 8.67 5.15 6.08
C LEU A 107 9.85 5.36 5.12
N TYR A 108 11.07 5.47 5.65
CA TYR A 108 12.29 5.56 4.85
C TYR A 108 12.50 4.31 3.98
N THR A 109 12.44 3.11 4.56
CA THR A 109 12.53 1.84 3.82
C THR A 109 11.43 1.76 2.75
N LYS A 110 10.20 2.16 3.08
CA LYS A 110 9.11 2.19 2.10
C LYS A 110 9.38 3.10 0.91
N ALA A 111 9.90 4.30 1.15
CA ALA A 111 10.21 5.24 0.09
C ALA A 111 11.41 4.79 -0.74
N LYS A 112 12.57 4.60 -0.10
CA LYS A 112 13.85 4.37 -0.79
C LYS A 112 14.00 2.94 -1.32
N ARG A 113 13.44 1.93 -0.64
CA ARG A 113 13.60 0.52 -1.03
C ARG A 113 12.36 -0.10 -1.67
N MET A 114 11.16 0.40 -1.36
CA MET A 114 9.89 -0.14 -1.90
C MET A 114 9.17 0.81 -2.87
N GLY A 115 9.80 1.93 -3.25
CA GLY A 115 9.28 2.87 -4.25
C GLY A 115 8.02 3.64 -3.85
N HIS A 116 7.67 3.71 -2.56
CA HIS A 116 6.49 4.46 -2.12
C HIS A 116 6.68 5.97 -2.36
N ILE A 117 5.62 6.63 -2.82
CA ILE A 117 5.59 8.06 -3.09
C ILE A 117 5.34 8.80 -1.78
N LEU A 118 6.42 9.16 -1.07
CA LEU A 118 6.36 9.89 0.20
C LEU A 118 7.15 11.20 0.07
N PRO A 119 6.49 12.37 0.16
CA PRO A 119 7.09 13.67 -0.16
C PRO A 119 8.17 14.08 0.83
N PHE A 120 8.11 13.61 2.08
CA PHE A 120 9.03 13.98 3.14
C PHE A 120 10.34 13.17 3.14
N VAL A 121 10.44 12.08 2.36
CA VAL A 121 11.67 11.26 2.26
C VAL A 121 12.46 11.56 0.97
N LEU A 122 11.88 12.34 0.05
CA LEU A 122 12.46 12.66 -1.25
C LEU A 122 13.21 14.00 -1.27
N ASN A 123 13.33 14.68 -0.12
CA ASN A 123 14.04 15.97 0.01
C ASN A 123 15.50 15.83 0.49
N GLU A 124 16.12 14.67 0.27
CA GLU A 124 17.57 14.44 0.43
C GLU A 124 18.23 14.16 -0.92
#